data_AF-A0A416EDA6-F1
#
_entry.id   AF-A0A416EDA6-F1
#
_cell.length_a   1.000
_cell.length_b   1.000
_cell.length_c   1.000
_cell.angle_alpha   90.00
_cell.angle_beta   90.00
_cell.angle_gamma   90.00
#
_symmetry.space_group_name_H-M   'P 1'
#
loop_
_entity.id
_entity.type
_entity.pdbx_description
1 polymer ?
#
loop_
_entity_poly.entity_id
_entity_poly.type
_entity_poly.pdbx_seq_one_letter_code
_entity_poly.pdbx_strand_id
1 'polypeptide(L)'
;MERTISFMNGEGSIGHNTRRFIADNVDASRTKNNITLIHEDIKQAYHKLFDEVLKEYNAKQKRKDRQIKSYYDKISRSKQEKLFYEVIVQIGNKDDTGVGSYSAEVATWVLKDYVKKFQLRNPQLYVIGAYIHLDEETPHLHLNFIPWVSGCKRGLETKTSLKAALATRGFVSEGKGNTEWKQWAEAEKDDIALIMSRYGIDWKKKDTHNKHLSVLDYKKQERAKEVAELEEEIEGAQVVLELKEERIESLEKEIESKRDGFRKEQSEAQKKLDDTIVENQKLQLETTDLRLKNLELRLEYYENVDKLTDKQKEIEVAKKEADKWMMISDTAKLQTERAEFELEEAERLKKELLGAVDGDDYLKEQVIELRYQNQILREENRSLKDKLEKAYEFMKQFVIGGINLLEKFMEWIGEKIKDVRRGR
;
A
#
# COMPACT_ATOMS: atom_id res chain seq x y z
N MET A 1 45.78 -10.74 -47.50
CA MET A 1 44.80 -9.71 -47.09
C MET A 1 44.14 -9.21 -48.36
N GLU A 2 42.81 -9.14 -48.48
CA GLU A 2 42.20 -8.75 -49.76
C GLU A 2 41.84 -7.26 -49.82
N ARG A 3 42.13 -6.57 -50.94
CA ARG A 3 41.75 -5.16 -51.17
C ARG A 3 41.24 -4.93 -52.59
N THR A 4 40.32 -3.98 -52.75
CA THR A 4 39.84 -3.54 -54.07
C THR A 4 40.86 -2.64 -54.76
N ILE A 5 40.80 -2.53 -56.09
CA ILE A 5 41.59 -1.56 -56.87
C ILE A 5 40.63 -0.64 -57.61
N SER A 6 40.80 0.66 -57.42
CA SER A 6 40.17 1.69 -58.25
C SER A 6 41.22 2.27 -59.19
N PHE A 7 40.85 2.37 -60.47
CA PHE A 7 41.64 3.00 -61.52
C PHE A 7 40.70 3.83 -62.38
N MET A 8 40.75 5.15 -62.27
CA MET A 8 39.77 6.04 -62.88
C MET A 8 40.40 7.26 -63.52
N ASN A 9 39.71 7.85 -64.49
CA ASN A 9 40.14 9.10 -65.11
C ASN A 9 39.88 10.26 -64.13
N GLY A 10 40.90 11.05 -63.84
CA GLY A 10 40.76 12.27 -63.06
C GLY A 10 40.33 13.46 -63.93
N GLU A 11 39.93 14.54 -63.28
CA GLU A 11 39.55 15.78 -63.96
C GLU A 11 40.77 16.52 -64.53
N GLY A 12 41.98 16.22 -64.04
CA GLY A 12 43.22 16.83 -64.47
C GLY A 12 43.46 18.19 -63.81
N SER A 13 43.46 18.25 -62.48
CA SER A 13 43.71 19.49 -61.74
C SER A 13 45.08 19.50 -61.06
N ILE A 14 46.09 20.10 -61.71
CA ILE A 14 47.43 20.25 -61.13
C ILE A 14 47.38 21.04 -59.81
N GLY A 15 46.50 22.04 -59.72
CA GLY A 15 46.32 22.83 -58.50
C GLY A 15 45.82 21.99 -57.32
N HIS A 16 44.88 21.08 -57.57
CA HIS A 16 44.39 20.14 -56.55
C HIS A 16 45.52 19.20 -56.10
N ASN A 17 46.24 18.61 -57.05
CA ASN A 17 47.28 17.60 -56.77
C ASN A 17 48.50 18.15 -56.04
N THR A 18 48.76 19.45 -56.22
CA THR A 18 49.86 20.17 -55.55
C THR A 18 49.39 20.97 -54.34
N ARG A 19 48.11 20.81 -53.95
CA ARG A 19 47.47 21.53 -52.83
C ARG A 19 47.64 23.05 -52.91
N ARG A 20 47.57 23.63 -54.11
CA ARG A 20 47.49 25.11 -54.30
C ARG A 20 46.19 25.69 -53.74
N PHE A 21 45.17 24.86 -53.61
CA PHE A 21 43.97 25.11 -52.85
C PHE A 21 43.62 23.84 -52.06
N ILE A 22 42.92 24.02 -50.95
CA ILE A 22 42.45 22.93 -50.08
C ILE A 22 40.97 22.73 -50.37
N ALA A 23 40.58 21.52 -50.75
CA ALA A 23 39.17 21.15 -50.94
C ALA A 23 38.55 20.71 -49.60
N ASP A 24 37.23 20.74 -49.49
CA ASP A 24 36.52 20.46 -48.23
C ASP A 24 36.79 19.05 -47.65
N ASN A 25 37.13 18.08 -48.51
CA ASN A 25 37.47 16.71 -48.13
C ASN A 25 38.94 16.52 -47.72
N VAL A 26 39.73 17.58 -47.68
CA VAL A 26 41.16 17.54 -47.36
C VAL A 26 41.38 18.01 -45.93
N ASP A 27 42.05 17.17 -45.13
CA ASP A 27 42.56 17.56 -43.82
C ASP A 27 43.88 18.31 -43.99
N ALA A 28 43.80 19.64 -43.87
CA ALA A 28 44.93 20.54 -44.03
C ALA A 28 46.14 20.17 -43.13
N SER A 29 45.90 19.58 -41.95
CA SER A 29 46.97 19.22 -41.01
C SER A 29 47.86 18.07 -41.50
N ARG A 30 47.33 17.24 -42.42
CA ARG A 30 47.99 16.08 -43.01
C ARG A 30 48.64 16.34 -44.36
N THR A 31 48.40 17.50 -44.98
CA THR A 31 48.97 17.86 -46.30
C THR A 31 50.48 17.71 -46.39
N LYS A 32 51.20 17.99 -45.30
CA LYS A 32 52.66 17.81 -45.16
C LYS A 32 53.13 16.36 -45.31
N ASN A 33 52.22 15.39 -45.17
CA ASN A 33 52.50 13.97 -45.32
C ASN A 33 52.35 13.50 -46.78
N ASN A 34 51.74 14.30 -47.66
CA ASN A 34 51.60 13.95 -49.07
C ASN A 34 52.96 13.74 -49.73
N ILE A 35 52.99 12.85 -50.72
CA ILE A 35 54.23 12.42 -51.36
C ILE A 35 54.20 12.82 -52.83
N THR A 36 55.09 13.71 -53.21
CA THR A 36 55.35 14.05 -54.62
C THR A 36 56.51 13.20 -55.12
N LEU A 37 56.22 12.28 -56.03
CA LEU A 37 57.22 11.42 -56.64
C LEU A 37 57.80 12.04 -57.92
N ILE A 38 56.94 12.69 -58.71
CA ILE A 38 57.29 13.36 -59.96
C ILE A 38 56.55 14.70 -60.00
N HIS A 39 57.26 15.75 -60.37
CA HIS A 39 56.68 17.06 -60.66
C HIS A 39 57.49 17.75 -61.76
N GLU A 40 56.88 17.91 -62.93
CA GLU A 40 57.45 18.64 -64.05
C GLU A 40 56.44 19.69 -64.54
N ASP A 41 56.92 20.89 -64.85
CA ASP A 41 56.10 21.92 -65.47
C ASP A 41 55.63 21.45 -66.86
N ILE A 42 54.33 21.53 -67.10
CA ILE A 42 53.72 21.02 -68.33
C ILE A 42 54.29 21.69 -69.58
N LYS A 43 54.64 23.00 -69.54
CA LYS A 43 55.21 23.67 -70.70
C LYS A 43 56.62 23.16 -70.98
N GLN A 44 57.42 22.95 -69.94
CA GLN A 44 58.75 22.33 -70.08
C GLN A 44 58.67 20.93 -70.70
N ALA A 45 57.71 20.11 -70.26
CA ALA A 45 57.49 18.79 -70.84
C ALA A 45 57.10 18.87 -72.32
N TYR A 46 56.25 19.83 -72.72
CA TYR A 46 55.92 20.07 -74.12
C TYR A 46 57.12 20.50 -74.95
N HIS A 47 58.00 21.34 -74.41
CA HIS A 47 59.24 21.72 -75.09
C HIS A 47 60.14 20.51 -75.35
N LYS A 48 60.31 19.64 -74.35
CA LYS A 48 61.11 18.39 -74.50
C LYS A 48 60.52 17.45 -75.55
N LEU A 49 59.20 17.27 -75.55
CA LEU A 49 58.55 16.28 -76.41
C LEU A 49 58.36 16.75 -77.87
N PHE A 50 58.16 18.04 -78.10
CA PHE A 50 57.64 18.53 -79.37
C PHE A 50 58.44 19.62 -80.06
N ASP A 51 59.39 20.31 -79.41
CA ASP A 51 60.05 21.47 -80.05
C ASP A 51 60.90 21.10 -81.26
N GLU A 52 61.62 19.98 -81.20
CA GLU A 52 62.46 19.52 -82.31
C GLU A 52 61.61 19.21 -83.56
N VAL A 53 60.60 18.35 -83.41
CA VAL A 53 59.68 18.01 -84.50
C VAL A 53 58.86 19.21 -84.99
N LEU A 54 58.59 20.18 -84.11
CA LEU A 54 57.89 21.41 -84.46
C LEU A 54 58.75 22.30 -85.36
N LYS A 55 60.05 22.44 -85.04
CA LYS A 55 61.02 23.17 -85.87
C LYS A 55 61.11 22.55 -87.27
N GLU A 56 61.24 21.23 -87.34
CA GLU A 56 61.29 20.52 -88.62
C GLU A 56 60.01 20.65 -89.44
N TYR A 57 58.85 20.55 -88.79
CA TYR A 57 57.56 20.74 -89.46
C TYR A 57 57.44 22.15 -90.04
N ASN A 58 57.79 23.17 -89.25
CA ASN A 58 57.70 24.58 -89.65
C ASN A 58 58.68 24.94 -90.76
N ALA A 59 59.89 24.34 -90.78
CA ALA A 59 60.87 24.51 -91.85
C ALA A 59 60.35 24.01 -93.21
N LYS A 60 59.47 23.00 -93.21
CA LYS A 60 58.83 22.45 -94.43
C LYS A 60 57.62 23.30 -94.91
N GLN A 61 57.14 24.27 -94.12
CA GLN A 61 55.97 25.07 -94.49
C GLN A 61 56.32 26.30 -95.33
N LYS A 62 55.76 26.39 -96.54
CA LYS A 62 55.88 27.60 -97.40
C LYS A 62 54.96 28.75 -96.98
N ARG A 63 53.86 28.43 -96.30
CA ARG A 63 52.80 29.38 -95.91
C ARG A 63 52.89 29.69 -94.42
N LYS A 64 52.99 30.98 -94.07
CA LYS A 64 53.11 31.45 -92.67
C LYS A 64 51.92 31.03 -91.79
N ASP A 65 50.71 30.98 -92.34
CA ASP A 65 49.50 30.59 -91.60
C ASP A 65 49.44 29.08 -91.27
N ARG A 66 50.26 28.26 -91.94
CA ARG A 66 50.39 26.82 -91.66
C ARG A 66 51.44 26.49 -90.60
N GLN A 67 52.29 27.45 -90.25
CA GLN A 67 53.29 27.28 -89.20
C GLN A 67 52.62 27.32 -87.83
N ILE A 68 53.10 26.46 -86.94
CA ILE A 68 52.60 26.37 -85.57
C ILE A 68 53.59 27.10 -84.68
N LYS A 69 53.14 28.19 -84.02
CA LYS A 69 54.01 28.99 -83.16
C LYS A 69 54.39 28.27 -81.86
N SER A 70 53.41 27.61 -81.25
CA SER A 70 53.54 26.88 -80.00
C SER A 70 52.62 25.66 -80.07
N TYR A 71 53.20 24.46 -79.94
CA TYR A 71 52.40 23.25 -79.97
C TYR A 71 51.53 23.14 -78.71
N TYR A 72 52.04 23.59 -77.55
CA TYR A 72 51.27 23.73 -76.32
C TYR A 72 50.02 24.59 -76.53
N ASP A 73 50.15 25.79 -77.10
CA ASP A 73 48.99 26.68 -77.33
C ASP A 73 48.02 26.13 -78.37
N LYS A 74 48.53 25.35 -79.32
CA LYS A 74 47.69 24.65 -80.28
C LYS A 74 46.83 23.59 -79.60
N ILE A 75 47.40 22.81 -78.68
CA ILE A 75 46.67 21.76 -77.96
C ILE A 75 45.75 22.36 -76.90
N SER A 76 46.16 23.42 -76.19
CA SER A 76 45.30 24.08 -75.18
C SER A 76 43.99 24.62 -75.74
N ARG A 77 43.96 24.94 -77.05
CA ARG A 77 42.78 25.41 -77.79
C ARG A 77 42.07 24.29 -78.57
N SER A 78 42.61 23.07 -78.53
CA SER A 78 42.04 21.91 -79.23
C SER A 78 40.77 21.43 -78.52
N LYS A 79 39.77 21.03 -79.30
CA LYS A 79 38.59 20.30 -78.78
C LYS A 79 38.77 18.78 -78.81
N GLN A 80 39.81 18.28 -79.48
CA GLN A 80 40.03 16.86 -79.71
C GLN A 80 40.96 16.22 -78.68
N GLU A 81 42.03 16.92 -78.32
CA GLU A 81 43.11 16.39 -77.48
C GLU A 81 43.27 17.28 -76.26
N LYS A 82 43.54 16.68 -75.08
CA LYS A 82 43.84 17.41 -73.85
C LYS A 82 45.34 17.68 -73.75
N LEU A 83 45.71 18.71 -72.97
CA LEU A 83 47.12 19.01 -72.68
C LEU A 83 47.79 17.86 -71.90
N PHE A 84 47.05 17.21 -71.02
CA PHE A 84 47.46 16.03 -70.28
C PHE A 84 46.21 15.26 -69.85
N TYR A 85 46.44 14.06 -69.36
CA TYR A 85 45.43 13.19 -68.78
C TYR A 85 45.86 12.83 -67.37
N GLU A 86 44.87 12.56 -66.52
CA GLU A 86 45.09 12.17 -65.13
C GLU A 86 44.43 10.82 -64.91
N VAL A 87 45.13 9.90 -64.23
CA VAL A 87 44.52 8.73 -63.63
C VAL A 87 44.65 8.79 -62.12
N ILE A 88 43.58 8.42 -61.43
CA ILE A 88 43.54 8.28 -59.98
C ILE A 88 43.54 6.79 -59.66
N VAL A 89 44.50 6.37 -58.84
CA VAL A 89 44.68 4.98 -58.42
C VAL A 89 44.53 4.88 -56.91
N GLN A 90 43.65 3.99 -56.45
CA GLN A 90 43.39 3.76 -55.03
C GLN A 90 43.33 2.26 -54.74
N ILE A 91 43.85 1.85 -53.59
CA ILE A 91 43.80 0.47 -53.10
C ILE A 91 42.94 0.44 -51.84
N GLY A 92 41.89 -0.38 -51.84
CA GLY A 92 40.90 -0.44 -50.77
C GLY A 92 39.97 0.78 -50.71
N ASN A 93 39.29 0.94 -49.57
CA ASN A 93 38.38 2.02 -49.23
C ASN A 93 38.67 2.57 -47.83
N LYS A 94 37.85 3.51 -47.34
CA LYS A 94 38.05 4.14 -46.02
C LYS A 94 38.04 3.14 -44.87
N ASP A 95 37.29 2.04 -45.01
CA ASP A 95 37.08 1.06 -43.95
C ASP A 95 38.25 0.09 -43.83
N ASP A 96 38.90 -0.27 -44.96
CA ASP A 96 39.95 -1.29 -44.99
C ASP A 96 41.37 -0.73 -45.26
N THR A 97 41.47 0.50 -45.76
CA THR A 97 42.72 1.22 -46.10
C THR A 97 42.62 2.71 -45.74
N GLY A 98 41.95 3.05 -44.64
CA GLY A 98 41.89 4.42 -44.13
C GLY A 98 43.27 4.96 -43.74
N VAL A 99 43.55 6.24 -44.04
CA VAL A 99 44.82 6.90 -43.69
C VAL A 99 45.10 6.78 -42.18
N GLY A 100 46.33 6.42 -41.82
CA GLY A 100 46.76 6.18 -40.44
C GLY A 100 46.73 4.70 -40.03
N SER A 101 46.17 3.82 -40.85
CA SER A 101 46.24 2.37 -40.67
C SER A 101 47.52 1.77 -41.27
N TYR A 102 47.91 0.59 -40.78
CA TYR A 102 48.98 -0.22 -41.40
C TYR A 102 48.68 -0.52 -42.88
N SER A 103 47.43 -0.84 -43.22
CA SER A 103 47.02 -1.08 -44.61
C SER A 103 47.27 0.12 -45.51
N ALA A 104 47.06 1.34 -45.01
CA ALA A 104 47.32 2.58 -45.74
C ALA A 104 48.82 2.81 -46.01
N GLU A 105 49.69 2.46 -45.06
CA GLU A 105 51.13 2.49 -45.28
C GLU A 105 51.54 1.50 -46.38
N VAL A 106 51.07 0.26 -46.31
CA VAL A 106 51.35 -0.76 -47.32
C VAL A 106 50.83 -0.34 -48.71
N ALA A 107 49.60 0.19 -48.79
CA ALA A 107 49.05 0.70 -50.04
C ALA A 107 49.92 1.83 -50.62
N THR A 108 50.46 2.72 -49.76
CA THR A 108 51.36 3.80 -50.18
C THR A 108 52.66 3.25 -50.79
N TRP A 109 53.24 2.18 -50.22
CA TRP A 109 54.40 1.50 -50.80
C TRP A 109 54.09 0.88 -52.16
N VAL A 110 52.93 0.21 -52.28
CA VAL A 110 52.46 -0.33 -53.56
C VAL A 110 52.32 0.77 -54.61
N LEU A 111 51.72 1.91 -54.27
CA LEU A 111 51.54 3.03 -55.19
C LEU A 111 52.88 3.64 -55.64
N LYS A 112 53.87 3.74 -54.75
CA LYS A 112 55.23 4.19 -55.11
C LYS A 112 55.89 3.27 -56.15
N ASP A 113 55.81 1.95 -55.94
CA ASP A 113 56.36 0.97 -56.87
C ASP A 113 55.59 0.93 -58.19
N TYR A 114 54.28 1.12 -58.12
CA TYR A 114 53.42 1.22 -59.29
C TYR A 114 53.85 2.37 -60.21
N VAL A 115 54.12 3.57 -59.68
CA VAL A 115 54.58 4.71 -60.50
C VAL A 115 55.85 4.38 -61.28
N LYS A 116 56.84 3.75 -60.64
CA LYS A 116 58.11 3.37 -61.30
C LYS A 116 57.85 2.39 -62.44
N LYS A 117 57.05 1.36 -62.21
CA LYS A 117 56.73 0.35 -63.22
C LYS A 117 55.80 0.89 -64.32
N PHE A 118 54.93 1.84 -63.98
CA PHE A 118 54.04 2.49 -64.93
C PHE A 118 54.83 3.22 -66.02
N GLN A 119 55.86 3.98 -65.64
CA GLN A 119 56.72 4.67 -66.62
C GLN A 119 57.43 3.71 -67.57
N LEU A 120 57.87 2.54 -67.07
CA LEU A 120 58.52 1.51 -67.88
C LEU A 120 57.55 0.83 -68.85
N ARG A 121 56.33 0.50 -68.39
CA ARG A 121 55.32 -0.16 -69.22
C ARG A 121 54.66 0.78 -70.23
N ASN A 122 54.59 2.07 -69.92
CA ASN A 122 53.90 3.08 -70.73
C ASN A 122 54.86 4.18 -71.24
N PRO A 123 55.85 3.87 -72.09
CA PRO A 123 56.83 4.86 -72.53
C PRO A 123 56.22 5.98 -73.40
N GLN A 124 55.07 5.75 -74.02
CA GLN A 124 54.30 6.75 -74.76
C GLN A 124 53.42 7.65 -73.87
N LEU A 125 53.39 7.40 -72.55
CA LEU A 125 52.68 8.22 -71.57
C LEU A 125 53.71 8.95 -70.71
N TYR A 126 54.14 10.13 -71.16
CA TYR A 126 55.17 10.90 -70.48
C TYR A 126 54.62 11.48 -69.18
N VAL A 127 55.02 10.89 -68.04
CA VAL A 127 54.52 11.26 -66.71
C VAL A 127 55.13 12.59 -66.28
N ILE A 128 54.28 13.60 -66.09
CA ILE A 128 54.65 14.94 -65.62
C ILE A 128 54.33 15.14 -64.14
N GLY A 129 53.52 14.27 -63.55
CA GLY A 129 53.12 14.38 -62.16
C GLY A 129 52.74 13.04 -61.56
N ALA A 130 53.21 12.76 -60.35
CA ALA A 130 52.80 11.61 -59.57
C ALA A 130 52.73 12.03 -58.09
N TYR A 131 51.52 12.12 -57.56
CA TYR A 131 51.22 12.67 -56.24
C TYR A 131 50.40 11.67 -55.44
N ILE A 132 50.89 11.23 -54.29
CA ILE A 132 50.14 10.39 -53.36
C ILE A 132 49.58 11.30 -52.27
N HIS A 133 48.25 11.36 -52.17
CA HIS A 133 47.54 12.09 -51.14
C HIS A 133 47.33 11.20 -49.92
N LEU A 134 47.75 11.68 -48.75
CA LEU A 134 47.60 11.06 -47.44
C LEU A 134 46.83 11.99 -46.47
N ASP A 135 46.17 12.99 -47.01
CA ASP A 135 45.43 14.03 -46.31
C ASP A 135 43.91 13.94 -46.53
N GLU A 136 43.45 12.90 -47.23
CA GLU A 136 42.04 12.55 -47.40
C GLU A 136 41.71 11.25 -46.64
N GLU A 137 40.58 10.62 -46.93
CA GLU A 137 40.14 9.40 -46.22
C GLU A 137 41.04 8.19 -46.50
N THR A 138 41.54 8.05 -47.73
CA THR A 138 42.33 6.90 -48.18
C THR A 138 43.55 7.35 -48.98
N PRO A 139 44.70 6.64 -48.88
CA PRO A 139 45.82 6.87 -49.77
C PRO A 139 45.43 6.63 -51.22
N HIS A 140 45.64 7.63 -52.06
CA HIS A 140 45.41 7.52 -53.49
C HIS A 140 46.43 8.32 -54.28
N LEU A 141 46.73 7.83 -55.48
CA LEU A 141 47.72 8.39 -56.39
C LEU A 141 47.03 9.13 -57.52
N HIS A 142 47.38 10.41 -57.70
CA HIS A 142 47.13 11.16 -58.92
C HIS A 142 48.33 11.06 -59.85
N LEU A 143 48.14 10.49 -61.03
CA LEU A 143 49.19 10.32 -62.04
C LEU A 143 48.82 11.10 -63.30
N ASN A 144 49.56 12.17 -63.55
CA ASN A 144 49.39 13.10 -64.67
C ASN A 144 50.40 12.78 -65.77
N PHE A 145 49.94 12.63 -67.01
CA PHE A 145 50.81 12.30 -68.14
C PHE A 145 50.36 12.94 -69.45
N ILE A 146 51.33 13.17 -70.33
CA ILE A 146 51.12 13.64 -71.70
C ILE A 146 51.29 12.42 -72.63
N PRO A 147 50.24 11.98 -73.32
CA PRO A 147 50.37 10.92 -74.31
C PRO A 147 51.08 11.48 -75.54
N TRP A 148 51.99 10.72 -76.12
CA TRP A 148 52.65 11.08 -77.36
C TRP A 148 52.81 9.87 -78.29
N VAL A 149 52.80 10.13 -79.59
CA VAL A 149 53.05 9.12 -80.62
C VAL A 149 53.87 9.76 -81.74
N SER A 150 54.84 9.02 -82.27
CA SER A 150 55.67 9.43 -83.41
C SER A 150 55.31 8.64 -84.69
N GLY A 151 55.89 9.03 -85.83
CA GLY A 151 55.62 8.39 -87.13
C GLY A 151 54.29 8.81 -87.77
N CYS A 152 53.70 9.95 -87.37
CA CYS A 152 52.47 10.44 -87.98
C CYS A 152 52.71 10.95 -89.41
N LYS A 153 52.01 10.36 -90.39
CA LYS A 153 52.16 10.72 -91.83
C LYS A 153 51.58 12.09 -92.24
N ARG A 154 50.70 12.68 -91.43
CA ARG A 154 50.01 13.96 -91.73
C ARG A 154 50.28 14.97 -90.62
N GLY A 155 50.70 16.19 -90.94
CA GLY A 155 50.95 17.23 -89.93
C GLY A 155 52.30 17.06 -89.24
N LEU A 156 52.38 17.37 -87.93
CA LEU A 156 53.57 17.08 -87.11
C LEU A 156 53.81 15.57 -87.05
N GLU A 157 55.08 15.15 -87.09
CA GLU A 157 55.47 13.73 -87.02
C GLU A 157 55.18 13.13 -85.64
N THR A 158 55.53 13.86 -84.58
CA THR A 158 55.20 13.51 -83.21
C THR A 158 54.04 14.36 -82.71
N LYS A 159 53.00 13.72 -82.14
CA LYS A 159 51.78 14.40 -81.70
C LYS A 159 51.27 13.86 -80.38
N THR A 160 50.43 14.65 -79.72
CA THR A 160 49.58 14.14 -78.64
C THR A 160 48.41 13.34 -79.22
N SER A 161 48.21 12.13 -78.71
CA SER A 161 46.97 11.36 -78.89
C SER A 161 46.94 10.18 -77.92
N LEU A 162 46.02 10.20 -76.96
CA LEU A 162 45.87 9.10 -76.00
C LEU A 162 45.54 7.78 -76.71
N LYS A 163 44.61 7.82 -77.65
CA LYS A 163 44.19 6.63 -78.41
C LYS A 163 45.35 6.00 -79.16
N ALA A 164 46.16 6.81 -79.85
CA ALA A 164 47.31 6.30 -80.59
C ALA A 164 48.41 5.79 -79.66
N ALA A 165 48.66 6.47 -78.53
CA ALA A 165 49.62 6.02 -77.52
C ALA A 165 49.21 4.65 -76.94
N LEU A 166 47.94 4.46 -76.57
CA LEU A 166 47.44 3.17 -76.07
C LEU A 166 47.50 2.07 -77.14
N ALA A 167 47.24 2.40 -78.40
CA ALA A 167 47.37 1.45 -79.51
C ALA A 167 48.81 0.91 -79.68
N THR A 168 49.84 1.68 -79.32
CA THR A 168 51.24 1.18 -79.33
C THR A 168 51.48 0.04 -78.33
N ARG A 169 50.63 -0.07 -77.31
CA ARG A 169 50.60 -1.19 -76.36
C ARG A 169 49.61 -2.31 -76.74
N GLY A 170 49.01 -2.22 -77.92
CA GLY A 170 48.03 -3.20 -78.40
C GLY A 170 46.60 -2.96 -77.92
N PHE A 171 46.32 -1.88 -77.21
CA PHE A 171 44.95 -1.56 -76.79
C PHE A 171 44.20 -0.85 -77.91
N VAL A 172 43.26 -1.56 -78.53
CA VAL A 172 42.46 -1.06 -79.66
C VAL A 172 40.98 -1.28 -79.38
N SER A 173 40.18 -0.25 -79.62
CA SER A 173 38.73 -0.27 -79.45
C SER A 173 38.07 -1.38 -80.29
N GLU A 174 37.30 -2.27 -79.65
CA GLU A 174 36.54 -3.33 -80.32
C GLU A 174 35.02 -3.02 -80.39
N GLY A 175 34.62 -1.82 -79.92
CA GLY A 175 33.24 -1.37 -79.90
C GLY A 175 32.93 -0.54 -78.65
N LYS A 176 31.68 -0.07 -78.53
CA LYS A 176 31.26 0.82 -77.43
C LYS A 176 31.41 0.21 -76.03
N GLY A 177 31.34 -1.13 -75.92
CA GLY A 177 31.45 -1.86 -74.64
C GLY A 177 32.87 -2.26 -74.24
N ASN A 178 33.83 -2.18 -75.18
CA ASN A 178 35.23 -2.58 -74.98
C ASN A 178 36.17 -1.56 -75.66
N THR A 179 36.31 -0.40 -75.03
CA THR A 179 37.16 0.68 -75.52
C THR A 179 38.63 0.43 -75.18
N GLU A 180 39.53 1.09 -75.91
CA GLU A 180 40.97 1.13 -75.63
C GLU A 180 41.28 1.54 -74.18
N TRP A 181 40.48 2.46 -73.62
CA TRP A 181 40.59 2.88 -72.23
C TRP A 181 40.22 1.76 -71.26
N LYS A 182 39.11 1.05 -71.52
CA LYS A 182 38.65 -0.04 -70.65
C LYS A 182 39.67 -1.17 -70.61
N GLN A 183 40.18 -1.58 -71.78
CA GLN A 183 41.22 -2.61 -71.87
C GLN A 183 42.49 -2.20 -71.12
N TRP A 184 42.95 -0.96 -71.32
CA TRP A 184 44.13 -0.44 -70.65
C TRP A 184 43.94 -0.32 -69.13
N ALA A 185 42.79 0.19 -68.66
CA ALA A 185 42.50 0.32 -67.25
C ALA A 185 42.45 -1.04 -66.53
N GLU A 186 41.86 -2.07 -67.15
CA GLU A 186 41.88 -3.43 -66.59
C GLU A 186 43.29 -4.02 -66.58
N ALA A 187 44.08 -3.82 -67.64
CA ALA A 187 45.47 -4.26 -67.66
C ALA A 187 46.32 -3.56 -66.58
N GLU A 188 46.14 -2.25 -66.34
CA GLU A 188 46.85 -1.57 -65.26
C GLU A 188 46.37 -2.05 -63.86
N LYS A 189 45.11 -2.45 -63.69
CA LYS A 189 44.64 -3.10 -62.44
C LYS A 189 45.31 -4.45 -62.21
N ASP A 190 45.44 -5.29 -63.25
CA ASP A 190 46.19 -6.55 -63.17
C ASP A 190 47.66 -6.30 -62.77
N ASP A 191 48.29 -5.28 -63.37
CA ASP A 191 49.65 -4.84 -63.03
C ASP A 191 49.77 -4.35 -61.57
N ILE A 192 48.78 -3.61 -61.06
CA ILE A 192 48.72 -3.19 -59.66
C ILE A 192 48.56 -4.41 -58.75
N ALA A 193 47.69 -5.35 -59.10
CA ALA A 193 47.47 -6.59 -58.35
C ALA A 193 48.77 -7.41 -58.23
N LEU A 194 49.58 -7.47 -59.31
CA LEU A 194 50.88 -8.13 -59.28
C LEU A 194 51.90 -7.42 -58.35
N ILE A 195 51.77 -6.12 -58.16
CA ILE A 195 52.59 -5.39 -57.17
C ILE A 195 52.05 -5.66 -55.78
N MET A 196 50.74 -5.54 -55.57
CA MET A 196 50.06 -5.81 -54.31
C MET A 196 50.42 -7.18 -53.72
N SER A 197 50.48 -8.23 -54.56
CA SER A 197 50.80 -9.59 -54.10
C SER A 197 52.20 -9.69 -53.48
N ARG A 198 53.17 -8.88 -53.94
CA ARG A 198 54.52 -8.81 -53.35
C ARG A 198 54.52 -8.19 -51.95
N TYR A 199 53.47 -7.43 -51.64
CA TYR A 199 53.24 -6.83 -50.33
C TYR A 199 52.22 -7.64 -49.50
N GLY A 200 51.86 -8.86 -49.93
CA GLY A 200 50.93 -9.74 -49.20
C GLY A 200 49.46 -9.34 -49.31
N ILE A 201 49.11 -8.52 -50.32
CA ILE A 201 47.74 -8.09 -50.57
C ILE A 201 47.21 -8.75 -51.84
N ASP A 202 46.06 -9.42 -51.72
CA ASP A 202 45.34 -10.05 -52.81
C ASP A 202 44.28 -9.10 -53.37
N TRP A 203 44.02 -9.18 -54.67
CA TRP A 203 43.04 -8.31 -55.31
C TRP A 203 41.62 -8.87 -55.16
N LYS A 204 40.79 -8.15 -54.40
CA LYS A 204 39.35 -8.38 -54.29
C LYS A 204 38.63 -7.86 -55.54
N LYS A 205 38.35 -8.75 -56.50
CA LYS A 205 37.53 -8.45 -57.68
C LYS A 205 36.06 -8.33 -57.26
N LYS A 206 35.52 -7.11 -57.25
CA LYS A 206 34.08 -6.88 -57.15
C LYS A 206 33.48 -6.95 -58.55
N ASP A 207 32.50 -7.82 -58.75
CA ASP A 207 31.83 -8.03 -60.05
C ASP A 207 30.82 -6.93 -60.40
N THR A 208 31.10 -5.71 -59.98
CA THR A 208 30.19 -4.58 -60.06
C THR A 208 30.52 -3.70 -61.25
N HIS A 209 29.66 -3.75 -62.27
CA HIS A 209 29.56 -2.78 -63.36
C HIS A 209 29.00 -1.43 -62.88
N ASN A 210 29.54 -0.89 -61.79
CA ASN A 210 29.09 0.39 -61.25
C ASN A 210 29.59 1.52 -62.14
N LYS A 211 28.71 2.47 -62.46
CA LYS A 211 29.11 3.72 -63.11
C LYS A 211 30.12 4.43 -62.20
N HIS A 212 31.24 4.89 -62.78
CA HIS A 212 32.16 5.77 -62.07
C HIS A 212 31.42 7.07 -61.74
N LEU A 213 31.35 7.39 -60.45
CA LEU A 213 30.73 8.62 -59.95
C LEU A 213 31.82 9.62 -59.58
N SER A 214 31.52 10.92 -59.72
CA SER A 214 32.36 11.95 -59.11
C SER A 214 32.35 11.78 -57.58
N VAL A 215 33.34 12.33 -56.88
CA VAL A 215 33.38 12.29 -55.41
C VAL A 215 32.08 12.86 -54.80
N LEU A 216 31.57 13.94 -55.39
CA LEU A 216 30.32 14.57 -54.97
C LEU A 216 29.11 13.63 -55.18
N ASP A 217 29.03 12.98 -56.33
CA ASP A 217 27.91 12.11 -56.66
C ASP A 217 27.95 10.81 -55.84
N TYR A 218 29.14 10.28 -55.56
CA TYR A 218 29.31 9.17 -54.64
C TYR A 218 28.82 9.53 -53.23
N LYS A 219 29.22 10.70 -52.69
CA LYS A 219 28.73 11.19 -51.39
C LYS A 219 27.20 11.35 -51.36
N LYS A 220 26.61 11.86 -52.45
CA LYS A 220 25.13 11.96 -52.57
C LYS A 220 24.46 10.60 -52.57
N GLN A 221 25.01 9.63 -53.29
CA GLN A 221 24.47 8.27 -53.33
C GLN A 221 24.52 7.60 -51.97
N GLU A 222 25.65 7.69 -51.26
CA GLU A 222 25.79 7.09 -49.93
C GLU A 222 24.88 7.77 -48.91
N ARG A 223 24.74 9.10 -48.95
CA ARG A 223 23.78 9.81 -48.11
C ARG A 223 22.33 9.41 -48.40
N ALA A 224 21.99 9.14 -49.66
CA ALA A 224 20.65 8.67 -50.02
C ALA A 224 20.34 7.27 -49.45
N LYS A 225 21.34 6.39 -49.36
CA LYS A 225 21.19 5.08 -48.69
C LYS A 225 21.01 5.25 -47.18
N GLU A 226 21.84 6.08 -46.55
CA GLU A 226 21.74 6.39 -45.12
C GLU A 226 20.35 6.96 -44.77
N VAL A 227 19.82 7.86 -45.60
CA VAL A 227 18.45 8.38 -45.42
C VAL A 227 17.41 7.28 -45.55
N ALA A 228 17.52 6.38 -46.53
CA ALA A 228 16.58 5.27 -46.70
C ALA A 228 16.61 4.29 -45.50
N GLU A 229 17.79 4.00 -44.96
CA GLU A 229 17.94 3.16 -43.76
C GLU A 229 17.30 3.83 -42.53
N LEU A 230 17.48 5.14 -42.35
CA LEU A 230 16.84 5.91 -41.27
C LEU A 230 15.32 6.02 -41.45
N GLU A 231 14.83 6.15 -42.69
CA GLU A 231 13.40 6.14 -42.98
C GLU A 231 12.75 4.80 -42.60
N GLU A 232 13.42 3.67 -42.89
CA GLU A 232 12.97 2.33 -42.47
C GLU A 232 12.95 2.19 -40.94
N GLU A 233 13.96 2.72 -40.24
CA GLU A 233 14.00 2.71 -38.77
C GLU A 233 12.87 3.55 -38.15
N ILE A 234 12.58 4.73 -38.72
CA ILE A 234 11.48 5.59 -38.29
C ILE A 234 10.12 4.89 -38.50
N GLU A 235 9.91 4.26 -39.65
CA GLU A 235 8.68 3.51 -39.93
C GLU A 235 8.48 2.37 -38.91
N GLY A 236 9.55 1.62 -38.61
CA GLY A 236 9.54 0.60 -37.56
C GLY A 236 9.22 1.17 -36.17
N ALA A 237 9.82 2.31 -35.80
CA ALA A 237 9.56 2.98 -34.53
C ALA A 237 8.10 3.49 -34.41
N GLN A 238 7.52 3.95 -35.52
CA GLN A 238 6.16 4.47 -35.57
C GLN A 238 5.11 3.36 -35.35
N VAL A 239 5.31 2.18 -35.93
CA VAL A 239 4.47 0.99 -35.64
C VAL A 239 4.53 0.61 -34.15
N VAL A 240 5.71 0.65 -33.54
CA VAL A 240 5.86 0.37 -32.10
C VAL A 240 5.16 1.42 -31.24
N LEU A 241 5.15 2.69 -31.67
CA LEU A 241 4.44 3.76 -30.98
C LEU A 241 2.93 3.53 -31.01
N GLU A 242 2.35 3.24 -32.19
CA GLU A 242 0.91 2.96 -32.35
C GLU A 242 0.48 1.79 -31.45
N LEU A 243 1.24 0.69 -31.41
CA LEU A 243 0.94 -0.45 -30.53
C LEU A 243 0.98 -0.08 -29.04
N LYS A 244 1.86 0.84 -28.64
CA LYS A 244 1.92 1.33 -27.26
C LYS A 244 0.74 2.24 -26.93
N GLU A 245 0.32 3.09 -27.86
CA GLU A 245 -0.85 3.95 -27.71
C GLU A 245 -2.13 3.12 -27.53
N GLU A 246 -2.35 2.09 -28.36
CA GLU A 246 -3.47 1.15 -28.21
C GLU A 246 -3.44 0.45 -26.84
N ARG A 247 -2.25 0.05 -26.38
CA ARG A 247 -2.09 -0.59 -25.07
C ARG A 247 -2.43 0.35 -23.92
N ILE A 248 -2.04 1.63 -24.03
CA ILE A 248 -2.37 2.66 -23.04
C ILE A 248 -3.89 2.85 -22.98
N GLU A 249 -4.56 3.00 -24.13
CA GLU A 249 -6.02 3.17 -24.17
C GLU A 249 -6.76 1.97 -23.53
N SER A 250 -6.28 0.75 -23.78
CA SER A 250 -6.82 -0.46 -23.14
C SER A 250 -6.65 -0.44 -21.62
N LEU A 251 -5.48 -0.01 -21.13
CA LEU A 251 -5.20 0.06 -19.69
C LEU A 251 -6.02 1.17 -19.01
N GLU A 252 -6.21 2.30 -19.67
CA GLU A 252 -7.05 3.39 -19.17
C GLU A 252 -8.50 2.94 -18.98
N LYS A 253 -9.07 2.20 -19.95
CA LYS A 253 -10.41 1.60 -19.82
C LYS A 253 -10.50 0.63 -18.65
N GLU A 254 -9.48 -0.19 -18.42
CA GLU A 254 -9.44 -1.13 -17.29
C GLU A 254 -9.35 -0.40 -15.94
N ILE A 255 -8.53 0.66 -15.86
CA ILE A 255 -8.41 1.50 -14.67
C ILE A 255 -9.75 2.16 -14.34
N GLU A 256 -10.44 2.70 -15.34
CA GLU A 256 -11.73 3.36 -15.13
C GLU A 256 -12.79 2.36 -14.64
N SER A 257 -12.85 1.16 -15.22
CA SER A 257 -13.75 0.09 -14.76
C SER A 257 -13.47 -0.32 -13.30
N LYS A 258 -12.19 -0.42 -12.91
CA LYS A 258 -11.81 -0.72 -11.52
C LYS A 258 -12.16 0.41 -10.56
N ARG A 259 -12.01 1.68 -10.98
CA ARG A 259 -12.40 2.85 -10.18
C ARG A 259 -13.91 2.85 -9.92
N ASP A 260 -14.72 2.56 -10.93
CA ASP A 260 -16.16 2.45 -10.78
C ASP A 260 -16.56 1.30 -9.83
N GLY A 261 -15.89 0.15 -9.93
CA GLY A 261 -16.07 -0.96 -8.99
C GLY A 261 -15.77 -0.55 -7.55
N PHE A 262 -14.60 0.05 -7.32
CA PHE A 262 -14.17 0.51 -6.00
C PHE A 262 -15.14 1.55 -5.40
N ARG A 263 -15.65 2.47 -6.22
CA ARG A 263 -16.63 3.48 -5.79
C ARG A 263 -17.96 2.85 -5.34
N LYS A 264 -18.43 1.81 -6.03
CA LYS A 264 -19.63 1.07 -5.63
C LYS A 264 -19.42 0.33 -4.31
N GLU A 265 -18.32 -0.40 -4.18
CA GLU A 265 -17.96 -1.10 -2.95
C GLU A 265 -17.83 -0.15 -1.76
N GLN A 266 -17.19 1.01 -1.96
CA GLN A 266 -17.09 2.05 -0.94
C GLN A 266 -18.47 2.56 -0.51
N SER A 267 -19.37 2.81 -1.46
CA SER A 267 -20.74 3.26 -1.15
C SER A 267 -21.54 2.20 -0.38
N GLU A 268 -21.39 0.92 -0.73
CA GLU A 268 -22.06 -0.18 -0.03
C GLU A 268 -21.50 -0.38 1.39
N ALA A 269 -20.18 -0.31 1.54
CA ALA A 269 -19.52 -0.38 2.84
C ALA A 269 -19.94 0.79 3.75
N GLN A 270 -20.02 2.00 3.21
CA GLN A 270 -20.48 3.18 3.95
C GLN A 270 -21.93 3.01 4.43
N LYS A 271 -22.83 2.53 3.55
CA LYS A 271 -24.22 2.29 3.93
C LYS A 271 -24.35 1.27 5.07
N LYS A 272 -23.61 0.15 4.99
CA LYS A 272 -23.58 -0.86 6.07
C LYS A 272 -23.05 -0.29 7.39
N LEU A 273 -22.03 0.58 7.32
CA LEU A 273 -21.49 1.26 8.49
C LEU A 273 -22.53 2.18 9.13
N ASP A 274 -23.22 2.99 8.32
CA ASP A 274 -24.27 3.90 8.78
C ASP A 274 -25.42 3.11 9.44
N ASP A 275 -25.88 2.01 8.82
CA ASP A 275 -26.90 1.12 9.38
C ASP A 275 -26.48 0.55 10.75
N THR A 276 -25.21 0.13 10.86
CA THR A 276 -24.62 -0.40 12.11
C THR A 276 -24.53 0.66 13.21
N ILE A 277 -24.22 1.92 12.84
CA ILE A 277 -24.18 3.04 13.78
C ILE A 277 -25.59 3.29 14.34
N VAL A 278 -26.61 3.32 13.49
CA VAL A 278 -28.00 3.51 13.90
C VAL A 278 -28.46 2.39 14.85
N GLU A 279 -28.14 1.14 14.54
CA GLU A 279 -28.48 0.00 15.39
C GLU A 279 -27.78 0.07 16.76
N ASN A 280 -26.49 0.42 16.78
CA ASN A 280 -25.76 0.61 18.03
C ASN A 280 -26.35 1.74 18.89
N GLN A 281 -26.74 2.86 18.29
CA GLN A 281 -27.39 3.96 19.01
C GLN A 281 -28.72 3.50 19.64
N LYS A 282 -29.51 2.71 18.91
CA LYS A 282 -30.76 2.13 19.42
C LYS A 282 -30.51 1.21 20.62
N LEU A 283 -29.53 0.31 20.51
CA LEU A 283 -29.13 -0.59 21.60
C LEU A 283 -28.60 0.16 22.82
N GLN A 284 -27.88 1.27 22.62
CA GLN A 284 -27.43 2.13 23.72
C GLN A 284 -28.62 2.77 24.45
N LEU A 285 -29.60 3.31 23.71
CA LEU A 285 -30.82 3.88 24.31
C LEU A 285 -31.60 2.83 25.11
N GLU A 286 -31.80 1.63 24.54
CA GLU A 286 -32.46 0.52 25.23
C GLU A 286 -31.70 0.08 26.48
N THR A 287 -30.37 0.03 26.41
CA THR A 287 -29.51 -0.26 27.58
C THR A 287 -29.68 0.80 28.67
N THR A 288 -29.77 2.08 28.31
CA THR A 288 -29.99 3.15 29.30
C THR A 288 -31.37 3.09 29.93
N ASP A 289 -32.41 2.78 29.15
CA ASP A 289 -33.78 2.62 29.63
C ASP A 289 -33.88 1.45 30.63
N LEU A 290 -33.31 0.30 30.28
CA LEU A 290 -33.24 -0.86 31.17
C LEU A 290 -32.49 -0.55 32.47
N ARG A 291 -31.42 0.26 32.42
CA ARG A 291 -30.70 0.70 33.62
C ARG A 291 -31.56 1.59 34.52
N LEU A 292 -32.30 2.53 33.95
CA LEU A 292 -33.24 3.38 34.69
C LEU A 292 -34.31 2.53 35.37
N LYS A 293 -34.92 1.61 34.62
CA LYS A 293 -35.94 0.70 35.15
C LYS A 293 -35.41 -0.22 36.25
N ASN A 294 -34.16 -0.67 36.14
CA ASN A 294 -33.51 -1.43 37.20
C ASN A 294 -33.31 -0.60 38.48
N LEU A 295 -32.96 0.69 38.36
CA LEU A 295 -32.83 1.60 39.49
C LEU A 295 -34.19 1.86 40.16
N GLU A 296 -35.25 2.07 39.37
CA GLU A 296 -36.61 2.22 39.88
C GLU A 296 -37.05 0.99 40.69
N LEU A 297 -36.86 -0.22 40.13
CA LEU A 297 -37.17 -1.46 40.83
C LEU A 297 -36.34 -1.64 42.11
N ARG A 298 -35.08 -1.19 42.13
CA ARG A 298 -34.25 -1.21 43.35
C ARG A 298 -34.77 -0.25 44.41
N LEU A 299 -35.19 0.95 44.02
CA LEU A 299 -35.78 1.92 44.95
C LEU A 299 -37.09 1.37 45.54
N GLU A 300 -37.96 0.83 44.68
CA GLU A 300 -39.21 0.20 45.12
C GLU A 300 -38.95 -1.00 46.05
N TYR A 301 -37.92 -1.81 45.77
CA TYR A 301 -37.49 -2.88 46.65
C TYR A 301 -37.11 -2.36 48.04
N TYR A 302 -36.28 -1.31 48.14
CA TYR A 302 -35.88 -0.74 49.43
C TYR A 302 -37.07 -0.12 50.18
N GLU A 303 -37.96 0.62 49.50
CA GLU A 303 -39.18 1.14 50.12
C GLU A 303 -40.07 0.03 50.68
N ASN A 304 -40.18 -1.10 49.96
CA ASN A 304 -40.95 -2.24 50.42
C ASN A 304 -40.29 -2.94 51.61
N VAL A 305 -38.96 -3.00 51.66
CA VAL A 305 -38.21 -3.50 52.82
C VAL A 305 -38.45 -2.61 54.05
N ASP A 306 -38.45 -1.28 53.89
CA ASP A 306 -38.74 -0.35 54.99
C ASP A 306 -40.17 -0.53 55.50
N LYS A 307 -41.16 -0.59 54.59
CA LYS A 307 -42.56 -0.89 54.94
C LYS A 307 -42.72 -2.23 55.66
N LEU A 308 -42.00 -3.27 55.23
CA LEU A 308 -42.00 -4.58 55.88
C LEU A 308 -41.39 -4.51 57.29
N THR A 309 -40.33 -3.73 57.46
CA THR A 309 -39.66 -3.52 58.75
C THR A 309 -40.60 -2.79 59.72
N ASP A 310 -41.32 -1.78 59.25
CA ASP A 310 -42.31 -1.07 60.08
C ASP A 310 -43.49 -1.98 60.45
N LYS A 311 -44.01 -2.78 59.50
CA LYS A 311 -45.01 -3.81 59.81
C LYS A 311 -44.51 -4.85 60.79
N GLN A 312 -43.24 -5.25 60.73
CA GLN A 312 -42.65 -6.16 61.72
C GLN A 312 -42.65 -5.55 63.12
N LYS A 313 -42.32 -4.26 63.26
CA LYS A 313 -42.41 -3.55 64.54
C LYS A 313 -43.84 -3.48 65.05
N GLU A 314 -44.82 -3.17 64.19
CA GLU A 314 -46.24 -3.18 64.56
C GLU A 314 -46.70 -4.56 65.04
N ILE A 315 -46.31 -5.63 64.35
CA ILE A 315 -46.60 -7.01 64.77
C ILE A 315 -45.93 -7.31 66.11
N GLU A 316 -44.71 -6.84 66.36
CA GLU A 316 -44.03 -7.05 67.63
C GLU A 316 -44.73 -6.32 68.78
N VAL A 317 -45.21 -5.09 68.55
CA VAL A 317 -46.02 -4.34 69.52
C VAL A 317 -47.34 -5.07 69.79
N ALA A 318 -48.04 -5.51 68.74
CA ALA A 318 -49.28 -6.26 68.87
C ALA A 318 -49.07 -7.60 69.59
N LYS A 319 -47.93 -8.28 69.39
CA LYS A 319 -47.55 -9.48 70.16
C LYS A 319 -47.34 -9.16 71.63
N LYS A 320 -46.59 -8.11 71.96
CA LYS A 320 -46.40 -7.68 73.36
C LYS A 320 -47.71 -7.31 74.04
N GLU A 321 -48.64 -6.67 73.31
CA GLU A 321 -49.99 -6.42 73.80
C GLU A 321 -50.80 -7.70 73.98
N ALA A 322 -50.75 -8.63 73.03
CA ALA A 322 -51.39 -9.92 73.14
C ALA A 322 -50.87 -10.72 74.34
N ASP A 323 -49.55 -10.75 74.57
CA ASP A 323 -48.92 -11.37 75.73
C ASP A 323 -49.38 -10.72 77.04
N LYS A 324 -49.55 -9.38 77.04
CA LYS A 324 -50.08 -8.65 78.19
C LYS A 324 -51.55 -9.00 78.46
N TRP A 325 -52.38 -9.07 77.42
CA TRP A 325 -53.77 -9.52 77.53
C TRP A 325 -53.86 -10.98 77.96
N MET A 326 -52.93 -11.83 77.52
CA MET A 326 -52.82 -13.22 77.95
C MET A 326 -52.49 -13.30 79.44
N MET A 327 -51.52 -12.52 79.94
CA MET A 327 -51.24 -12.42 81.38
C MET A 327 -52.42 -11.92 82.19
N ILE A 328 -53.15 -10.90 81.70
CA ILE A 328 -54.35 -10.38 82.37
C ILE A 328 -55.43 -11.46 82.38
N SER A 329 -55.62 -12.18 81.26
CA SER A 329 -56.57 -13.28 81.14
C SER A 329 -56.21 -14.42 82.10
N ASP A 330 -54.95 -14.84 82.15
CA ASP A 330 -54.47 -15.88 83.07
C ASP A 330 -54.61 -15.44 84.53
N THR A 331 -54.34 -14.16 84.83
CA THR A 331 -54.53 -13.59 86.18
C THR A 331 -56.01 -13.53 86.55
N ALA A 332 -56.88 -13.11 85.63
CA ALA A 332 -58.32 -13.10 85.81
C ALA A 332 -58.86 -14.51 86.00
N LYS A 333 -58.33 -15.48 85.26
CA LYS A 333 -58.63 -16.91 85.41
C LYS A 333 -58.21 -17.42 86.78
N LEU A 334 -56.99 -17.12 87.23
CA LEU A 334 -56.52 -17.43 88.59
C LEU A 334 -57.38 -16.76 89.66
N GLN A 335 -57.83 -15.53 89.45
CA GLN A 335 -58.74 -14.83 90.36
C GLN A 335 -60.14 -15.45 90.37
N THR A 336 -60.63 -15.94 89.22
CA THR A 336 -61.91 -16.65 89.16
C THR A 336 -61.81 -18.02 89.80
N GLU A 337 -60.74 -18.80 89.53
CA GLU A 337 -60.46 -20.06 90.22
C GLU A 337 -60.30 -19.85 91.74
N ARG A 338 -59.67 -18.74 92.16
CA ARG A 338 -59.55 -18.37 93.57
C ARG A 338 -60.90 -17.94 94.17
N ALA A 339 -61.73 -17.22 93.43
CA ALA A 339 -63.07 -16.85 93.86
C ALA A 339 -64.01 -18.07 93.90
N GLU A 340 -63.86 -19.04 92.99
CA GLU A 340 -64.55 -20.33 93.03
C GLU A 340 -64.10 -21.15 94.23
N PHE A 341 -62.80 -21.17 94.54
CA PHE A 341 -62.27 -21.81 95.75
C PHE A 341 -62.76 -21.12 97.02
N GLU A 342 -62.77 -19.78 97.07
CA GLU A 342 -63.34 -19.00 98.18
C GLU A 342 -64.86 -19.21 98.29
N LEU A 343 -65.56 -19.43 97.18
CA LEU A 343 -66.98 -19.79 97.16
C LEU A 343 -67.18 -21.21 97.69
N GLU A 344 -66.38 -22.19 97.27
CA GLU A 344 -66.38 -23.55 97.82
C GLU A 344 -66.04 -23.55 99.31
N GLU A 345 -65.10 -22.71 99.74
CA GLU A 345 -64.72 -22.54 101.14
C GLU A 345 -65.81 -21.82 101.94
N ALA A 346 -66.50 -20.83 101.37
CA ALA A 346 -67.67 -20.19 101.96
C ALA A 346 -68.87 -21.15 102.02
N GLU A 347 -69.03 -22.04 101.04
CA GLU A 347 -70.02 -23.12 101.07
C GLU A 347 -69.67 -24.18 102.11
N ARG A 348 -68.39 -24.52 102.27
CA ARG A 348 -67.89 -25.40 103.35
C ARG A 348 -68.12 -24.77 104.72
N LEU A 349 -67.77 -23.49 104.90
CA LEU A 349 -68.01 -22.72 106.11
C LEU A 349 -69.51 -22.54 106.40
N LYS A 350 -70.35 -22.37 105.37
CA LYS A 350 -71.81 -22.38 105.51
C LYS A 350 -72.32 -23.75 105.97
N LYS A 351 -71.72 -24.84 105.50
CA LYS A 351 -72.02 -26.21 105.93
C LYS A 351 -71.53 -26.49 107.36
N GLU A 352 -70.40 -25.93 107.77
CA GLU A 352 -69.91 -25.94 109.15
C GLU A 352 -70.74 -25.04 110.08
N LEU A 353 -71.22 -23.88 109.61
CA LEU A 353 -72.14 -23.03 110.37
C LEU A 353 -73.52 -23.69 110.54
N LEU A 354 -73.98 -24.45 109.54
CA LEU A 354 -75.18 -25.30 109.65
C LEU A 354 -74.96 -26.55 110.51
N GLY A 355 -73.71 -27.00 110.70
CA GLY A 355 -73.35 -28.10 111.61
C GLY A 355 -73.04 -27.67 113.05
N ALA A 356 -72.85 -26.38 113.32
CA ALA A 356 -72.52 -25.83 114.64
C ALA A 356 -73.70 -25.14 115.35
N VAL A 357 -74.89 -25.10 114.74
CA VAL A 357 -76.15 -24.61 115.36
C VAL A 357 -77.11 -25.76 115.73
N ASP A 358 -76.66 -27.02 115.59
CA ASP A 358 -77.30 -28.24 116.14
C ASP A 358 -76.96 -28.48 117.63
N GLY A 359 -76.40 -27.48 118.32
CA GLY A 359 -76.12 -27.48 119.76
C GLY A 359 -77.08 -26.64 120.62
N ASP A 360 -78.04 -25.92 120.00
CA ASP A 360 -78.94 -24.98 120.69
C ASP A 360 -80.35 -25.56 120.97
N ASP A 361 -80.69 -26.73 120.41
CA ASP A 361 -81.97 -27.40 120.66
C ASP A 361 -82.03 -28.08 122.05
N TYR A 362 -80.89 -28.47 122.62
CA TYR A 362 -80.80 -28.95 124.02
C TYR A 362 -81.10 -27.83 125.05
N LEU A 363 -80.82 -26.57 124.70
CA LEU A 363 -81.15 -25.40 125.52
C LEU A 363 -82.61 -24.96 125.32
N LYS A 364 -83.20 -25.18 124.14
CA LYS A 364 -84.63 -24.91 123.90
C LYS A 364 -85.55 -25.91 124.61
N GLU A 365 -85.19 -27.19 124.68
CA GLU A 365 -85.96 -28.18 125.45
C GLU A 365 -85.86 -27.94 126.96
N GLN A 366 -84.67 -27.63 127.50
CA GLN A 366 -84.54 -27.25 128.92
C GLN A 366 -85.29 -25.97 129.28
N VAL A 367 -85.35 -24.97 128.39
CA VAL A 367 -86.09 -23.72 128.66
C VAL A 367 -87.61 -23.93 128.58
N ILE A 368 -88.10 -24.85 127.74
CA ILE A 368 -89.53 -25.22 127.70
C ILE A 368 -89.91 -26.03 128.95
N GLU A 369 -89.07 -26.97 129.37
CA GLU A 369 -89.32 -27.78 130.56
C GLU A 369 -89.19 -26.97 131.87
N LEU A 370 -88.21 -26.06 131.98
CA LEU A 370 -88.07 -25.15 133.13
C LEU A 370 -89.20 -24.11 133.20
N ARG A 371 -89.80 -23.72 132.06
CA ARG A 371 -90.99 -22.86 132.03
C ARG A 371 -92.25 -23.62 132.46
N TYR A 372 -92.39 -24.87 132.05
CA TYR A 372 -93.50 -25.74 132.48
C TYR A 372 -93.42 -26.05 133.98
N GLN A 373 -92.23 -26.38 134.50
CA GLN A 373 -92.00 -26.58 135.93
C GLN A 373 -92.20 -25.29 136.76
N ASN A 374 -91.82 -24.12 136.25
CA ASN A 374 -92.10 -22.84 136.93
C ASN A 374 -93.60 -22.51 136.98
N GLN A 375 -94.36 -22.90 135.97
CA GLN A 375 -95.80 -22.67 135.94
C GLN A 375 -96.52 -23.57 136.95
N ILE A 376 -96.13 -24.85 137.03
CA ILE A 376 -96.64 -25.78 138.05
C ILE A 376 -96.27 -25.31 139.46
N LEU A 377 -95.03 -24.90 139.70
CA LEU A 377 -94.59 -24.38 141.01
C LEU A 377 -95.27 -23.07 141.42
N ARG A 378 -95.71 -22.24 140.47
CA ARG A 378 -96.50 -21.03 140.75
C ARG A 378 -97.94 -21.36 141.12
N GLU A 379 -98.54 -22.36 140.49
CA GLU A 379 -99.88 -22.85 140.84
C GLU A 379 -99.88 -23.59 142.18
N GLU A 380 -98.86 -24.40 142.45
CA GLU A 380 -98.65 -25.04 143.75
C GLU A 380 -98.39 -24.02 144.86
N ASN A 381 -97.58 -22.99 144.63
CA ASN A 381 -97.39 -21.92 145.62
C ASN A 381 -98.70 -21.15 145.88
N ARG A 382 -99.53 -20.92 144.86
CA ARG A 382 -100.84 -20.27 145.04
C ARG A 382 -101.78 -21.13 145.88
N SER A 383 -101.79 -22.45 145.63
CA SER A 383 -102.56 -23.44 146.40
C SER A 383 -102.05 -23.58 147.84
N LEU A 384 -100.73 -23.59 148.05
CA LEU A 384 -100.12 -23.62 149.38
C LEU A 384 -100.39 -22.35 150.17
N LYS A 385 -100.37 -21.18 149.52
CA LYS A 385 -100.71 -19.91 150.18
C LYS A 385 -102.18 -19.88 150.63
N ASP A 386 -103.10 -20.37 149.79
CA ASP A 386 -104.52 -20.46 150.13
C ASP A 386 -104.82 -21.49 151.24
N LYS A 387 -104.07 -22.61 151.26
CA LYS A 387 -104.11 -23.60 152.36
C LYS A 387 -103.51 -23.05 153.66
N LEU A 388 -102.46 -22.24 153.58
CA LEU A 388 -101.83 -21.61 154.75
C LEU A 388 -102.76 -20.57 155.36
N GLU A 389 -103.44 -19.75 154.55
CA GLU A 389 -104.45 -18.79 154.98
C GLU A 389 -105.63 -19.49 155.69
N LYS A 390 -106.12 -20.60 155.13
CA LYS A 390 -107.16 -21.44 155.75
C LYS A 390 -106.71 -22.12 157.05
N ALA A 391 -105.43 -22.52 157.13
CA ALA A 391 -104.85 -23.07 158.36
C ALA A 391 -104.71 -21.98 159.45
N TYR A 392 -104.33 -20.76 159.09
CA TYR A 392 -104.29 -19.63 160.02
C TYR A 392 -105.68 -19.30 160.57
N GLU A 393 -106.72 -19.32 159.74
CA GLU A 393 -108.10 -19.11 160.17
C GLU A 393 -108.65 -20.29 161.00
N PHE A 394 -108.33 -21.54 160.65
CA PHE A 394 -108.68 -22.72 161.45
C PHE A 394 -108.05 -22.67 162.86
N MET A 395 -106.77 -22.30 162.96
CA MET A 395 -106.05 -22.23 164.25
C MET A 395 -106.54 -21.08 165.16
N LYS A 396 -107.12 -20.02 164.59
CA LYS A 396 -107.79 -18.95 165.37
C LYS A 396 -109.14 -19.40 165.96
N GLN A 397 -109.85 -20.32 165.31
CA GLN A 397 -111.17 -20.79 165.74
C GLN A 397 -111.09 -21.74 166.95
N PHE A 398 -109.96 -22.39 167.18
CA PHE A 398 -109.73 -23.27 168.33
C PHE A 398 -109.05 -22.53 169.47
N VAL A 399 -109.83 -22.21 170.50
CA VAL A 399 -109.37 -21.58 171.75
C VAL A 399 -109.44 -22.61 172.87
N ILE A 400 -108.30 -22.92 173.50
CA ILE A 400 -108.24 -23.82 174.67
C ILE A 400 -107.40 -23.15 175.74
N GLY A 401 -108.01 -22.87 176.90
CA GLY A 401 -107.31 -22.20 178.02
C GLY A 401 -107.07 -20.71 177.80
N GLY A 402 -107.93 -20.03 177.02
CA GLY A 402 -107.85 -18.58 176.76
C GLY A 402 -106.81 -18.16 175.72
N ILE A 403 -106.02 -19.11 175.22
CA ILE A 403 -105.03 -18.91 174.15
C ILE A 403 -105.52 -19.69 172.91
N ASN A 404 -105.49 -19.05 171.75
CA ASN A 404 -105.86 -19.73 170.51
C ASN A 404 -104.68 -20.58 169.99
N LEU A 405 -104.96 -21.60 169.18
CA LEU A 405 -103.94 -22.56 168.74
C LEU A 405 -102.80 -21.88 167.96
N LEU A 406 -103.08 -20.74 167.31
CA LEU A 406 -102.09 -19.95 166.58
C LEU A 406 -101.04 -19.31 167.51
N GLU A 407 -101.45 -18.86 168.71
CA GLU A 407 -100.56 -18.27 169.72
C GLU A 407 -99.60 -19.31 170.31
N LYS A 408 -100.05 -20.54 170.58
CA LYS A 408 -99.16 -21.64 171.02
C LYS A 408 -98.16 -22.07 169.93
N PHE A 409 -98.54 -21.94 168.66
CA PHE A 409 -97.70 -22.25 167.49
C PHE A 409 -96.67 -21.14 167.19
N MET A 410 -97.06 -19.86 167.27
CA MET A 410 -96.15 -18.72 167.09
C MET A 410 -95.11 -18.61 168.22
N GLU A 411 -95.47 -18.99 169.45
CA GLU A 411 -94.54 -19.07 170.58
C GLU A 411 -93.48 -20.17 170.37
N TRP A 412 -93.89 -21.35 169.89
CA TRP A 412 -93.01 -22.47 169.54
C TRP A 412 -92.04 -22.14 168.38
N ILE A 413 -92.51 -21.43 167.34
CA ILE A 413 -91.64 -20.94 166.25
C ILE A 413 -90.65 -19.87 166.75
N GLY A 414 -91.09 -19.00 167.66
CA GLY A 414 -90.24 -17.98 168.29
C GLY A 414 -89.09 -18.57 169.12
N GLU A 415 -89.28 -19.74 169.72
CA GLU A 415 -88.21 -20.50 170.40
C GLU A 415 -87.24 -21.15 169.41
N LYS A 416 -87.75 -21.77 168.34
CA LYS A 416 -86.91 -22.47 167.34
C LYS A 416 -86.03 -21.55 166.48
N ILE A 417 -86.43 -20.30 166.22
CA ILE A 417 -85.60 -19.34 165.48
C ILE A 417 -84.45 -18.79 166.34
N LYS A 418 -84.63 -18.71 167.67
CA LYS A 418 -83.56 -18.32 168.61
C LYS A 418 -82.48 -19.39 168.75
N ASP A 419 -82.82 -20.67 168.55
CA ASP A 419 -81.84 -21.77 168.46
C ASP A 419 -80.94 -21.66 167.21
N VAL A 420 -81.46 -21.17 166.07
CA VAL A 420 -80.68 -21.06 164.82
C VAL A 420 -79.81 -19.80 164.80
N ARG A 421 -80.30 -18.67 165.35
CA ARG A 421 -79.54 -17.42 165.48
C ARG A 421 -78.46 -17.43 166.56
N ARG A 422 -78.38 -18.48 167.37
CA ARG A 422 -77.21 -18.72 168.22
C ARG A 422 -76.04 -19.38 167.47
N GLY A 423 -76.06 -19.39 166.14
CA GLY A 423 -74.94 -19.94 165.37
C GLY A 423 -74.67 -19.37 163.97
N ARG A 424 -75.31 -18.28 163.53
CA ARG A 424 -74.92 -17.59 162.27
C ARG A 424 -75.50 -16.19 162.17
#